data_AF-A0A533S6P2-F1
#
_entry.id   AF-A0A533S6P2-F1
#
_cell.length_a   1.000
_cell.length_b   1.000
_cell.length_c   1.000
_cell.angle_alpha   90.00
_cell.angle_beta   90.00
_cell.angle_gamma   90.00
#
_symmetry.space_group_name_H-M   'P 1'
#
loop_
_entity.id
_entity.type
_entity.pdbx_description
1 polymer ?
#
loop_
_entity_poly.entity_id
_entity_poly.type
_entity_poly.pdbx_seq_one_letter_code
_entity_poly.pdbx_strand_id
1 'polypeptide(L)'
;MMLLLSATGLRLAPAHLASNFSFHAGVQPLNGADEPHSRPVQAALDEQGVYLTFTLSDGDQLMMMSTAELGNWYSPERGRVCFNWEVQPLLAELAPALLEKYQRSASITDCLIAGPSGAGYIVPPLAPDLPRYLRDTARLCCAAGVSVATTYVADPPRRVLRQLARHGEGLDYLAGYAVVGRAPQTMIGDCAVIANEIPTVNHIWASAADTLAAVRALIEAPGPRPRFIGLHLFAYRTTLADVARFAESIQDEHVHIVRADTFLALAKQYRRER
;
A
#
# COMPACT_ATOMS: atom_id res chain seq x y z
N MET A 1 -21.17 9.38 -1.61
CA MET A 1 -21.36 8.05 -2.22
C MET A 1 -20.67 6.94 -1.41
N MET A 2 -19.35 6.95 -1.27
CA MET A 2 -18.60 5.85 -0.60
C MET A 2 -19.01 5.58 0.85
N LEU A 3 -19.28 6.62 1.67
CA LEU A 3 -19.75 6.44 3.06
C LEU A 3 -21.09 5.68 3.13
N LEU A 4 -22.01 5.99 2.20
CA LEU A 4 -23.31 5.33 2.12
C LEU A 4 -23.16 3.86 1.70
N LEU A 5 -22.37 3.58 0.66
CA LEU A 5 -22.10 2.22 0.21
C LEU A 5 -21.54 1.37 1.36
N SER A 6 -20.52 1.90 2.05
CA SER A 6 -19.89 1.23 3.19
C SER A 6 -20.89 0.94 4.31
N ALA A 7 -21.72 1.92 4.67
CA ALA A 7 -22.74 1.79 5.71
C ALA A 7 -23.83 0.75 5.37
N THR A 8 -24.08 0.52 4.08
CA THR A 8 -25.04 -0.49 3.60
C THR A 8 -24.42 -1.88 3.35
N GLY A 9 -23.13 -2.07 3.66
CA GLY A 9 -22.43 -3.33 3.44
C GLY A 9 -22.03 -3.59 1.99
N LEU A 10 -22.06 -2.55 1.14
CA LEU A 10 -21.58 -2.60 -0.22
C LEU A 10 -20.13 -2.10 -0.29
N ARG A 11 -19.36 -2.67 -1.23
CA ARG A 11 -18.02 -2.19 -1.61
C ARG A 11 -18.08 -1.51 -2.97
N LEU A 12 -17.24 -0.50 -3.17
CA LEU A 12 -17.08 0.16 -4.45
C LEU A 12 -15.87 -0.42 -5.19
N ALA A 13 -16.02 -0.76 -6.46
CA ALA A 13 -14.88 -0.97 -7.36
C ALA A 13 -14.94 0.13 -8.43
N PRO A 14 -14.15 1.22 -8.30
CA PRO A 14 -14.21 2.30 -9.27
C PRO A 14 -13.76 1.83 -10.65
N ALA A 15 -14.71 1.82 -11.60
CA ALA A 15 -14.49 1.27 -12.95
C ALA A 15 -14.82 2.24 -14.09
N HIS A 16 -15.29 3.46 -13.78
CA HIS A 16 -15.80 4.42 -14.77
C HIS A 16 -14.78 4.85 -15.85
N LEU A 17 -13.48 4.80 -15.55
CA LEU A 17 -12.38 5.07 -16.50
C LEU A 17 -11.62 3.79 -16.91
N ALA A 18 -12.11 2.63 -16.48
CA ALA A 18 -11.48 1.35 -16.76
C ALA A 18 -12.01 0.80 -18.08
N SER A 19 -11.12 0.57 -19.04
CA SER A 19 -11.48 0.14 -20.39
C SER A 19 -11.37 -1.37 -20.55
N ASN A 20 -12.22 -1.95 -21.40
CA ASN A 20 -12.12 -3.33 -21.89
C ASN A 20 -12.21 -4.45 -20.83
N PHE A 21 -12.85 -4.21 -19.68
CA PHE A 21 -12.95 -5.24 -18.63
C PHE A 21 -13.81 -6.45 -19.03
N SER A 22 -14.76 -6.31 -19.96
CA SER A 22 -15.48 -7.46 -20.55
C SER A 22 -14.55 -8.36 -21.37
N PHE A 23 -13.57 -7.78 -22.06
CA PHE A 23 -12.52 -8.52 -22.74
C PHE A 23 -11.57 -9.15 -21.72
N HIS A 24 -11.04 -8.38 -20.77
CA HIS A 24 -10.11 -8.86 -19.76
C HIS A 24 -10.67 -10.00 -18.90
N ALA A 25 -11.98 -10.02 -18.64
CA ALA A 25 -12.65 -11.11 -17.92
C ALA A 25 -12.60 -12.46 -18.68
N GLY A 26 -12.45 -12.43 -20.00
CA GLY A 26 -12.31 -13.63 -20.83
C GLY A 26 -10.85 -14.07 -21.06
N VAL A 27 -9.88 -13.18 -20.79
CA VAL A 27 -8.46 -13.48 -21.04
C VAL A 27 -7.91 -14.36 -19.92
N GLN A 28 -7.44 -15.54 -20.30
CA GLN A 28 -6.80 -16.46 -19.36
C GLN A 28 -5.37 -16.02 -19.06
N PRO A 29 -4.91 -16.11 -17.80
CA PRO A 29 -3.49 -16.04 -17.49
C PRO A 29 -2.71 -17.09 -18.27
N LEU A 30 -1.42 -16.86 -18.44
CA LEU A 30 -0.51 -17.76 -19.15
C LEU A 30 -0.21 -19.06 -18.36
N ASN A 31 -0.85 -19.26 -17.20
CA ASN A 31 -0.66 -20.39 -16.28
C ASN A 31 0.81 -20.55 -15.89
N GLY A 32 1.32 -19.57 -15.14
CA GLY A 32 2.68 -19.59 -14.62
C GLY A 32 3.09 -18.23 -14.11
N ALA A 33 2.51 -17.81 -12.98
CA ALA A 33 3.33 -17.03 -12.07
C ALA A 33 4.34 -18.04 -11.51
N ASP A 34 5.59 -17.98 -11.97
CA ASP A 34 6.70 -18.47 -11.16
C ASP A 34 6.49 -17.95 -9.72
N GLU A 35 6.86 -18.73 -8.69
CA GLU A 35 6.70 -18.34 -7.28
C GLU A 35 6.92 -16.83 -7.12
N PRO A 36 5.98 -16.07 -6.52
CA PRO A 36 6.08 -14.62 -6.44
C PRO A 36 7.50 -14.24 -6.01
N HIS A 37 8.21 -13.54 -6.90
CA HIS A 37 9.61 -13.16 -6.71
C HIS A 37 9.83 -12.26 -5.48
N SER A 38 8.76 -11.84 -4.82
CA SER A 38 8.75 -11.01 -3.64
C SER A 38 8.70 -11.85 -2.34
N ARG A 39 9.67 -12.74 -2.12
CA ARG A 39 10.05 -12.97 -0.72
C ARG A 39 10.53 -11.63 -0.15
N PRO A 40 10.14 -11.25 1.08
CA PRO A 40 10.72 -10.08 1.74
C PRO A 40 12.24 -10.17 1.64
N VAL A 41 12.88 -9.11 1.12
CA VAL A 41 14.34 -9.05 1.20
C VAL A 41 14.65 -9.04 2.69
N GLN A 42 15.35 -10.08 3.18
CA GLN A 42 15.81 -10.13 4.55
C GLN A 42 16.81 -9.00 4.74
N ALA A 43 16.35 -7.90 5.33
CA ALA A 43 17.17 -6.79 5.74
C ALA A 43 17.43 -6.93 7.25
N ALA A 44 18.67 -6.73 7.67
CA ALA A 44 18.96 -6.57 9.09
C ALA A 44 18.39 -5.23 9.58
N LEU A 45 17.81 -5.22 10.77
CA LEU A 45 17.36 -3.99 11.42
C LEU A 45 18.58 -3.13 11.77
N ASP A 46 18.55 -1.87 11.35
CA ASP A 46 19.48 -0.82 11.73
C ASP A 46 18.87 -0.07 12.92
N GLU A 47 19.49 -0.19 14.09
CA GLU A 47 19.03 0.48 15.33
C GLU A 47 19.03 2.01 15.22
N GLN A 48 19.83 2.56 14.29
CA GLN A 48 19.89 3.98 13.99
C GLN A 48 19.07 4.34 12.74
N GLY A 49 18.31 3.39 12.20
CA GLY A 49 17.63 3.52 10.91
C GLY A 49 16.42 4.46 10.90
N VAL A 50 16.21 5.15 9.78
CA VAL A 50 14.94 5.78 9.39
C VAL A 50 14.44 5.07 8.15
N TYR A 51 13.41 4.25 8.32
CA TYR A 51 12.80 3.49 7.25
C TYR A 51 11.67 4.26 6.58
N LEU A 52 11.72 4.36 5.26
CA LEU A 52 10.69 4.98 4.42
C LEU A 52 10.06 3.91 3.53
N THR A 53 8.75 3.98 3.34
CA THR A 53 8.06 3.17 2.32
C THR A 53 7.08 4.03 1.54
N PHE A 54 7.27 4.09 0.22
CA PHE A 54 6.47 4.92 -0.68
C PHE A 54 5.46 4.08 -1.44
N THR A 55 4.20 4.53 -1.43
CA THR A 55 3.08 3.85 -2.06
C THR A 55 2.42 4.80 -3.05
N LEU A 56 2.20 4.36 -4.28
CA LEU A 56 1.31 5.06 -5.21
C LEU A 56 -0.14 4.76 -4.86
N SER A 57 -0.94 5.81 -4.67
CA SER A 57 -2.35 5.69 -4.28
C SER A 57 -3.27 5.24 -5.41
N ASP A 58 -4.55 5.07 -5.06
CA ASP A 58 -5.69 4.92 -5.97
C ASP A 58 -5.74 3.56 -6.67
N GLY A 59 -4.96 2.58 -6.22
CA GLY A 59 -4.97 1.23 -6.78
C GLY A 59 -6.25 0.45 -6.56
N ASP A 60 -7.18 0.96 -5.74
CA ASP A 60 -8.55 0.46 -5.66
C ASP A 60 -9.32 0.70 -6.97
N GLN A 61 -8.94 1.72 -7.75
CA GLN A 61 -9.52 2.02 -9.05
C GLN A 61 -8.99 1.07 -10.13
N LEU A 62 -9.90 0.39 -10.85
CA LEU A 62 -9.54 -0.55 -11.91
C LEU A 62 -8.75 0.09 -13.06
N MET A 63 -8.91 1.42 -13.24
CA MET A 63 -8.22 2.16 -14.28
C MET A 63 -6.69 2.19 -14.08
N MET A 64 -6.21 2.21 -12.83
CA MET A 64 -4.77 2.29 -12.53
C MET A 64 -3.99 1.16 -13.19
N MET A 65 -4.48 -0.07 -13.06
CA MET A 65 -3.88 -1.24 -13.70
C MET A 65 -4.06 -1.26 -15.21
N SER A 66 -5.12 -0.68 -15.77
CA SER A 66 -5.27 -0.58 -17.22
C SER A 66 -4.34 0.47 -17.85
N THR A 67 -3.93 1.48 -17.08
CA THR A 67 -3.06 2.58 -17.53
C THR A 67 -1.60 2.42 -17.16
N ALA A 68 -1.20 1.25 -16.65
CA ALA A 68 0.16 1.03 -16.17
C ALA A 68 0.55 2.04 -15.07
N GLU A 69 -0.41 2.25 -14.17
CA GLU A 69 -0.45 3.23 -13.09
C GLU A 69 0.01 4.61 -13.55
N LEU A 70 -0.73 5.12 -14.53
CA LEU A 70 -0.51 6.43 -15.16
C LEU A 70 0.86 6.53 -15.85
N GLY A 71 1.37 5.40 -16.36
CA GLY A 71 2.66 5.32 -17.05
C GLY A 71 3.86 5.13 -16.12
N ASN A 72 3.71 5.23 -14.80
CA ASN A 72 4.82 5.06 -13.86
C ASN A 72 5.43 3.65 -13.93
N TRP A 73 4.62 2.62 -14.22
CA TRP A 73 5.12 1.24 -14.36
C TRP A 73 6.14 1.08 -15.49
N TYR A 74 6.09 1.96 -16.51
CA TYR A 74 7.02 1.96 -17.64
C TYR A 74 8.08 3.06 -17.55
N SER A 75 8.17 3.74 -16.41
CA SER A 75 9.20 4.76 -16.18
C SER A 75 10.60 4.13 -16.29
N PRO A 76 11.57 4.82 -16.94
CA PRO A 76 12.96 4.38 -16.95
C PRO A 76 13.60 4.40 -15.55
N GLU A 77 12.98 5.08 -14.58
CA GLU A 77 13.43 5.13 -13.19
C GLU A 77 13.00 3.91 -12.36
N ARG A 78 12.11 3.06 -12.90
CA ARG A 78 11.64 1.87 -12.20
C ARG A 78 12.79 0.88 -11.98
N GLY A 79 12.88 0.33 -10.78
CA GLY A 79 14.01 -0.49 -10.36
C GLY A 79 15.08 0.26 -9.56
N ARG A 80 15.13 1.60 -9.62
CA ARG A 80 16.14 2.41 -8.91
C ARG A 80 15.83 2.66 -7.44
N VAL A 81 14.55 2.58 -7.05
CA VAL A 81 14.08 2.83 -5.69
C VAL A 81 12.98 1.82 -5.35
N CYS A 82 12.91 1.41 -4.07
CA CYS A 82 11.77 0.60 -3.60
C CYS A 82 10.48 1.38 -3.68
N PHE A 83 9.45 0.78 -4.26
CA PHE A 83 8.18 1.45 -4.50
C PHE A 83 7.02 0.46 -4.43
N ASN A 84 5.95 0.87 -3.75
CA ASN A 84 4.75 0.07 -3.61
C ASN A 84 3.68 0.56 -4.59
N TRP A 85 2.99 -0.40 -5.18
CA TRP A 85 1.97 -0.22 -6.19
C TRP A 85 0.67 -0.76 -5.62
N GLU A 86 -0.31 0.11 -5.39
CA GLU A 86 -1.62 -0.36 -4.99
C GLU A 86 -2.30 -1.06 -6.17
N VAL A 87 -2.81 -2.25 -5.91
CA VAL A 87 -3.60 -3.03 -6.87
C VAL A 87 -4.95 -3.37 -6.27
N GLN A 88 -5.95 -3.54 -7.12
CA GLN A 88 -7.27 -3.99 -6.71
C GLN A 88 -7.29 -5.52 -6.64
N PRO A 89 -7.39 -6.18 -5.47
CA PRO A 89 -7.37 -7.64 -5.37
C PRO A 89 -8.49 -8.33 -6.15
N LEU A 90 -9.61 -7.64 -6.40
CA LEU A 90 -10.70 -8.15 -7.26
C LEU A 90 -10.22 -8.49 -8.69
N LEU A 91 -9.07 -7.98 -9.14
CA LEU A 91 -8.49 -8.35 -10.44
C LEU A 91 -8.17 -9.84 -10.56
N ALA A 92 -7.93 -10.54 -9.44
CA ALA A 92 -7.77 -11.98 -9.44
C ALA A 92 -9.00 -12.72 -10.01
N GLU A 93 -10.18 -12.10 -9.96
CA GLU A 93 -11.41 -12.64 -10.55
C GLU A 93 -11.82 -11.86 -11.81
N LEU A 94 -11.67 -10.52 -11.81
CA LEU A 94 -12.17 -9.64 -12.88
C LEU A 94 -11.27 -9.59 -14.12
N ALA A 95 -9.96 -9.71 -13.96
CA ALA A 95 -8.98 -9.56 -15.03
C ALA A 95 -7.65 -10.26 -14.66
N PRO A 96 -7.65 -11.58 -14.46
CA PRO A 96 -6.52 -12.29 -13.87
C PRO A 96 -5.26 -12.23 -14.76
N ALA A 97 -5.40 -12.23 -16.08
CA ALA A 97 -4.26 -12.05 -16.99
C ALA A 97 -3.65 -10.63 -16.91
N LEU A 98 -4.46 -9.61 -16.62
CA LEU A 98 -3.97 -8.25 -16.38
C LEU A 98 -3.17 -8.19 -15.08
N LEU A 99 -3.65 -8.85 -14.03
CA LEU A 99 -2.91 -8.96 -12.76
C LEU A 99 -1.58 -9.71 -12.95
N GLU A 100 -1.61 -10.84 -13.66
CA GLU A 100 -0.41 -11.66 -13.95
C GLU A 100 0.68 -10.85 -14.66
N LYS A 101 0.31 -9.94 -15.56
CA LYS A 101 1.27 -9.02 -16.21
C LYS A 101 2.10 -8.22 -15.19
N TYR A 102 1.46 -7.68 -14.15
CA TYR A 102 2.17 -6.91 -13.11
C TYR A 102 3.02 -7.83 -12.23
N GLN A 103 2.46 -8.96 -11.81
CA GLN A 103 3.17 -9.95 -11.00
C GLN A 103 4.45 -10.44 -11.69
N ARG A 104 4.38 -10.75 -12.99
CA ARG A 104 5.52 -11.27 -13.76
C ARG A 104 6.56 -10.22 -14.13
N SER A 105 6.16 -8.95 -14.22
CA SER A 105 7.08 -7.85 -14.57
C SER A 105 7.57 -7.05 -13.36
N ALA A 106 7.10 -7.39 -12.14
CA ALA A 106 7.60 -6.87 -10.88
C ALA A 106 9.11 -7.13 -10.76
N SER A 107 9.89 -6.07 -10.52
CA SER A 107 11.29 -6.17 -10.13
C SER A 107 11.41 -6.37 -8.61
N ILE A 108 12.62 -6.62 -8.12
CA ILE A 108 12.86 -6.86 -6.69
C ILE A 108 12.50 -5.64 -5.81
N THR A 109 12.49 -4.42 -6.37
CA THR A 109 12.17 -3.19 -5.66
C THR A 109 10.67 -2.85 -5.71
N ASP A 110 9.89 -3.57 -6.51
CA ASP A 110 8.44 -3.37 -6.58
C ASP A 110 7.72 -4.20 -5.52
N CYS A 111 6.73 -3.59 -4.87
CA CYS A 111 5.81 -4.30 -3.97
C CYS A 111 4.37 -4.08 -4.44
N LEU A 112 3.68 -5.13 -4.87
CA LEU A 112 2.24 -5.04 -5.10
C LEU A 112 1.53 -5.16 -3.75
N ILE A 113 0.67 -4.20 -3.42
CA ILE A 113 -0.12 -4.19 -2.19
C ILE A 113 -1.60 -3.97 -2.51
N ALA A 114 -2.52 -4.41 -1.66
CA ALA A 114 -3.94 -4.14 -1.89
C ALA A 114 -4.26 -2.65 -1.64
N GLY A 115 -4.91 -1.99 -2.59
CA GLY A 115 -5.42 -0.62 -2.43
C GLY A 115 -6.52 -0.50 -1.38
N PRO A 116 -6.95 0.73 -1.01
CA PRO A 116 -7.88 0.96 0.08
C PRO A 116 -9.28 0.36 -0.20
N SER A 117 -9.91 -0.41 0.70
CA SER A 117 -9.41 -0.92 1.98
C SER A 117 -9.21 -2.45 1.94
N GLY A 118 -8.73 -2.98 0.82
CA GLY A 118 -8.70 -4.41 0.50
C GLY A 118 -9.41 -4.72 -0.83
N ALA A 119 -10.20 -5.80 -0.85
CA ALA A 119 -10.97 -6.20 -2.03
C ALA A 119 -12.19 -5.32 -2.22
N GLY A 120 -11.98 -4.18 -2.88
CA GLY A 120 -12.95 -3.10 -3.09
C GLY A 120 -12.87 -2.02 -2.01
N TYR A 121 -13.27 -0.81 -2.38
CA TYR A 121 -13.18 0.37 -1.55
C TYR A 121 -14.36 0.48 -0.58
N ILE A 122 -14.02 0.47 0.71
CA ILE A 122 -14.91 0.74 1.84
C ILE A 122 -14.23 1.67 2.86
N VAL A 123 -15.03 2.24 3.77
CA VAL A 123 -14.57 2.77 5.07
C VAL A 123 -14.83 1.73 6.14
N PRO A 124 -13.79 1.02 6.66
CA PRO A 124 -13.99 -0.12 7.55
C PRO A 124 -14.82 0.17 8.81
N PRO A 125 -14.69 1.32 9.50
CA PRO A 125 -15.55 1.64 10.63
C PRO A 125 -17.06 1.66 10.34
N LEU A 126 -17.46 1.87 9.08
CA LEU A 126 -18.86 1.96 8.66
C LEU A 126 -19.43 0.62 8.18
N ALA A 127 -18.59 -0.37 7.88
CA ALA A 127 -19.05 -1.65 7.36
C ALA A 127 -19.85 -2.43 8.43
N PRO A 128 -21.13 -2.79 8.17
CA PRO A 128 -21.98 -3.47 9.16
C PRO A 128 -21.47 -4.88 9.49
N ASP A 129 -20.93 -5.60 8.51
CA ASP A 129 -20.28 -6.91 8.69
C ASP A 129 -18.84 -6.87 8.18
N LEU A 130 -18.01 -6.07 8.87
CA LEU A 130 -16.58 -5.99 8.59
C LEU A 130 -15.88 -7.37 8.64
N PRO A 131 -16.18 -8.29 9.58
CA PRO A 131 -15.58 -9.63 9.58
C PRO A 131 -15.78 -10.41 8.29
N ARG A 132 -16.99 -10.40 7.70
CA ARG A 132 -17.23 -11.06 6.42
C ARG A 132 -16.45 -10.43 5.29
N TYR A 133 -16.43 -9.10 5.22
CA TYR A 133 -15.65 -8.37 4.22
C TYR A 133 -14.15 -8.72 4.32
N LEU A 134 -13.60 -8.75 5.54
CA LEU A 134 -12.17 -9.01 5.74
C LEU A 134 -11.76 -10.42 5.34
N ARG A 135 -12.59 -11.44 5.59
CA ARG A 135 -12.31 -12.81 5.12
C ARG A 135 -12.30 -12.90 3.60
N ASP A 136 -13.22 -12.21 2.92
CA ASP A 136 -13.22 -12.16 1.46
C ASP A 136 -12.03 -11.37 0.90
N THR A 137 -11.67 -10.27 1.56
CA THR A 137 -10.44 -9.52 1.26
C THR A 137 -9.20 -10.40 1.41
N ALA A 138 -9.08 -11.15 2.51
CA ALA A 138 -7.93 -12.04 2.72
C ALA A 138 -7.82 -13.12 1.63
N ARG A 139 -8.95 -13.77 1.28
CA ARG A 139 -9.03 -14.72 0.18
C ARG A 139 -8.54 -14.12 -1.15
N LEU A 140 -9.01 -12.91 -1.48
CA LEU A 140 -8.68 -12.24 -2.74
C LEU A 140 -7.26 -11.69 -2.75
N CYS A 141 -6.75 -11.19 -1.62
CA CYS A 141 -5.34 -10.81 -1.49
C CYS A 141 -4.42 -12.02 -1.66
N CYS A 142 -4.77 -13.15 -1.07
CA CYS A 142 -4.05 -14.42 -1.26
C CYS A 142 -4.05 -14.83 -2.75
N ALA A 143 -5.21 -14.82 -3.41
CA ALA A 143 -5.31 -15.11 -4.84
C ALA A 143 -4.52 -14.11 -5.71
N ALA A 144 -4.42 -12.85 -5.27
CA ALA A 144 -3.65 -11.81 -5.93
C ALA A 144 -2.15 -11.81 -5.56
N GLY A 145 -1.71 -12.69 -4.67
CA GLY A 145 -0.31 -12.78 -4.24
C GLY A 145 0.17 -11.57 -3.44
N VAL A 146 -0.72 -10.86 -2.74
CA VAL A 146 -0.38 -9.67 -1.93
C VAL A 146 -0.57 -9.95 -0.43
N SER A 147 0.37 -9.52 0.39
CA SER A 147 0.39 -9.72 1.85
C SER A 147 0.23 -8.44 2.67
N VAL A 148 0.20 -7.28 2.00
CA VAL A 148 0.01 -5.96 2.61
C VAL A 148 -1.23 -5.32 2.01
N ALA A 149 -2.01 -4.61 2.83
CA ALA A 149 -3.18 -3.86 2.39
C ALA A 149 -3.20 -2.44 2.95
N THR A 150 -3.54 -1.46 2.13
CA THR A 150 -3.90 -0.13 2.59
C THR A 150 -5.27 -0.18 3.25
N THR A 151 -5.42 0.45 4.42
CA THR A 151 -6.73 0.69 5.06
C THR A 151 -7.03 2.18 5.13
N TYR A 152 -8.26 2.58 4.79
CA TYR A 152 -8.59 3.99 4.55
C TYR A 152 -8.33 4.93 5.74
N VAL A 153 -8.56 4.46 6.96
CA VAL A 153 -8.52 5.29 8.18
C VAL A 153 -7.18 5.10 8.89
N ALA A 154 -6.44 6.19 9.08
CA ALA A 154 -5.13 6.18 9.76
C ALA A 154 -5.20 5.72 11.22
N ASP A 155 -6.22 6.17 11.95
CA ASP A 155 -6.44 5.85 13.37
C ASP A 155 -7.85 5.29 13.59
N PRO A 156 -8.11 4.05 13.17
CA PRO A 156 -9.44 3.47 13.27
C PRO A 156 -9.74 3.04 14.72
N PRO A 157 -11.03 2.95 15.11
CA PRO A 157 -11.39 2.52 16.45
C PRO A 157 -10.82 1.14 16.80
N ARG A 158 -10.52 0.89 18.07
CA ARG A 158 -9.97 -0.40 18.57
C ARG A 158 -10.77 -1.63 18.13
N ARG A 159 -12.08 -1.50 17.89
CA ARG A 159 -12.92 -2.58 17.33
C ARG A 159 -12.45 -2.99 15.93
N VAL A 160 -12.19 -2.01 15.06
CA VAL A 160 -11.73 -2.23 13.69
C VAL A 160 -10.34 -2.85 13.69
N LEU A 161 -9.40 -2.31 14.48
CA LEU A 161 -8.05 -2.88 14.58
C LEU A 161 -8.07 -4.36 14.98
N ARG A 162 -8.88 -4.74 15.98
CA ARG A 162 -9.06 -6.15 16.38
C ARG A 162 -9.66 -7.02 15.28
N GLN A 163 -10.57 -6.46 14.47
CA GLN A 163 -11.17 -7.19 13.36
C GLN A 163 -10.19 -7.38 12.21
N LEU A 164 -9.36 -6.37 11.88
CA LEU A 164 -8.26 -6.49 10.92
C LEU A 164 -7.33 -7.65 11.31
N ALA A 165 -6.81 -7.62 12.54
CA ALA A 165 -5.90 -8.67 13.01
C ALA A 165 -6.54 -10.07 13.05
N ARG A 166 -7.82 -10.17 13.42
CA ARG A 166 -8.51 -11.47 13.56
C ARG A 166 -8.98 -12.07 12.24
N HIS A 167 -9.32 -11.25 11.25
CA HIS A 167 -10.01 -11.69 10.03
C HIS A 167 -9.25 -11.37 8.74
N GLY A 168 -8.10 -10.68 8.83
CA GLY A 168 -7.22 -10.40 7.69
C GLY A 168 -6.30 -11.55 7.30
N GLU A 169 -6.31 -12.67 8.04
CA GLU A 169 -5.57 -13.91 7.74
C GLU A 169 -4.10 -13.71 7.34
N GLY A 170 -3.35 -12.95 8.15
CA GLY A 170 -1.91 -12.73 7.95
C GLY A 170 -1.56 -11.45 7.18
N LEU A 171 -2.56 -10.68 6.74
CA LEU A 171 -2.33 -9.34 6.20
C LEU A 171 -1.79 -8.37 7.27
N ASP A 172 -0.82 -7.56 6.85
CA ASP A 172 -0.39 -6.35 7.54
C ASP A 172 -0.90 -5.11 6.79
N TYR A 173 -0.93 -3.97 7.49
CA TYR A 173 -1.64 -2.79 7.01
C TYR A 173 -0.80 -1.51 7.07
N LEU A 174 -0.77 -0.80 5.94
CA LEU A 174 -0.49 0.64 5.91
C LEU A 174 -1.82 1.38 6.05
N ALA A 175 -1.90 2.38 6.94
CA ALA A 175 -3.17 3.00 7.30
C ALA A 175 -3.22 4.49 6.95
N GLY A 176 -4.36 4.94 6.42
CA GLY A 176 -4.61 6.34 6.12
C GLY A 176 -4.35 6.70 4.66
N TYR A 177 -5.43 7.00 3.94
CA TYR A 177 -5.37 7.62 2.60
C TYR A 177 -4.89 9.08 2.70
N ALA A 178 -5.37 9.80 3.72
CA ALA A 178 -4.85 11.08 4.19
C ALA A 178 -5.02 11.17 5.71
N VAL A 179 -4.00 11.67 6.41
CA VAL A 179 -3.97 11.73 7.87
C VAL A 179 -4.64 13.02 8.37
N VAL A 180 -5.73 12.87 9.11
CA VAL A 180 -6.53 13.98 9.67
C VAL A 180 -6.15 14.30 11.13
N GLY A 181 -5.24 13.53 11.73
CA GLY A 181 -4.83 13.73 13.12
C GLY A 181 -3.64 12.87 13.51
N ARG A 182 -3.88 11.80 14.26
CA ARG A 182 -2.81 10.91 14.73
C ARG A 182 -2.39 9.92 13.62
N ALA A 183 -1.11 9.58 13.62
CA ALA A 183 -0.53 8.49 12.83
C ALA A 183 -0.02 7.38 13.77
N PRO A 184 -0.91 6.58 14.39
CA PRO A 184 -0.49 5.54 15.31
C PRO A 184 0.21 4.38 14.58
N GLN A 185 1.12 3.72 15.29
CA GLN A 185 1.73 2.46 14.86
C GLN A 185 1.36 1.40 15.89
N THR A 186 0.53 0.44 15.48
CA THR A 186 -0.09 -0.51 16.40
C THR A 186 0.24 -1.95 15.98
N MET A 187 0.60 -2.77 16.96
CA MET A 187 0.69 -4.22 16.83
C MET A 187 -0.48 -4.87 17.56
N ILE A 188 -1.21 -5.76 16.89
CA ILE A 188 -2.24 -6.61 17.51
C ILE A 188 -1.89 -8.07 17.25
N GLY A 189 -1.31 -8.72 18.27
CA GLY A 189 -0.62 -9.98 18.06
C GLY A 189 0.50 -9.76 17.04
N ASP A 190 0.50 -10.54 15.97
CA ASP A 190 1.47 -10.44 14.88
C ASP A 190 1.06 -9.50 13.74
N CYS A 191 -0.14 -8.93 13.77
CA CYS A 191 -0.64 -8.02 12.73
C CYS A 191 -0.17 -6.59 13.00
N ALA A 192 0.59 -6.04 12.05
CA ALA A 192 1.03 -4.65 12.04
C ALA A 192 -0.02 -3.75 11.36
N VAL A 193 -0.36 -2.65 12.02
CA VAL A 193 -1.17 -1.56 11.45
C VAL A 193 -0.40 -0.27 11.68
N ILE A 194 0.29 0.21 10.65
CA ILE A 194 1.14 1.40 10.70
C ILE A 194 0.49 2.50 9.88
N ALA A 195 0.12 3.60 10.53
CA ALA A 195 -0.37 4.76 9.82
C ALA A 195 0.74 5.40 8.99
N ASN A 196 0.39 5.81 7.78
CA ASN A 196 1.19 6.73 6.99
C ASN A 196 1.34 8.05 7.75
N GLU A 197 2.46 8.75 7.55
CA GLU A 197 2.66 10.10 8.10
C GLU A 197 2.37 11.18 7.04
N ILE A 198 2.58 10.85 5.76
CA ILE A 198 2.27 11.71 4.61
C ILE A 198 1.35 10.93 3.66
N PRO A 199 0.35 11.58 3.07
CA PRO A 199 -0.05 12.98 3.19
C PRO A 199 -0.90 13.25 4.43
N THR A 200 -0.75 14.45 5.01
CA THR A 200 -1.77 15.03 5.88
C THR A 200 -2.81 15.74 5.01
N VAL A 201 -3.92 16.21 5.60
CA VAL A 201 -4.93 16.99 4.86
C VAL A 201 -4.34 18.19 4.11
N ASN A 202 -3.29 18.82 4.64
CA ASN A 202 -2.62 19.96 4.00
C ASN A 202 -1.85 19.58 2.72
N HIS A 203 -1.53 18.29 2.54
CA HIS A 203 -0.77 17.79 1.40
C HIS A 203 -1.66 17.31 0.25
N ILE A 204 -3.00 17.33 0.38
CA ILE A 204 -3.93 16.88 -0.68
C ILE A 204 -3.70 17.60 -2.00
N TRP A 205 -3.36 18.87 -1.94
CA TRP A 205 -3.14 19.72 -3.12
C TRP A 205 -1.67 20.10 -3.33
N ALA A 206 -0.77 19.52 -2.54
CA ALA A 206 0.65 19.83 -2.59
C ALA A 206 1.29 19.36 -3.91
N SER A 207 2.32 20.09 -4.35
CA SER A 207 3.17 19.62 -5.44
C SER A 207 4.03 18.43 -4.97
N ALA A 208 4.64 17.71 -5.92
CA ALA A 208 5.64 16.69 -5.58
C ALA A 208 6.79 17.27 -4.74
N ALA A 209 7.27 18.47 -5.11
CA ALA A 209 8.36 19.13 -4.41
C ALA A 209 7.99 19.45 -2.95
N ASP A 210 6.81 20.02 -2.71
CA ASP A 210 6.36 20.35 -1.34
C ASP A 210 6.13 19.09 -0.50
N THR A 211 5.55 18.05 -1.11
CA THR A 211 5.32 16.76 -0.45
C THR A 211 6.65 16.14 -0.03
N LEU A 212 7.63 16.08 -0.94
CA LEU A 212 8.95 15.49 -0.67
C LEU A 212 9.81 16.35 0.26
N ALA A 213 9.62 17.67 0.27
CA ALA A 213 10.21 18.55 1.28
C ALA A 213 9.67 18.23 2.69
N ALA A 214 8.36 17.96 2.81
CA ALA A 214 7.78 17.49 4.07
C ALA A 214 8.33 16.12 4.50
N VAL A 215 8.55 15.21 3.55
CA VAL A 215 9.24 13.92 3.83
C VAL A 215 10.64 14.15 4.37
N ARG A 216 11.42 15.04 3.75
CA ARG A 216 12.78 15.38 4.23
C ARG A 216 12.75 15.93 5.66
N ALA A 217 11.82 16.83 5.95
CA ALA A 217 11.66 17.36 7.30
C ALA A 217 11.33 16.25 8.32
N LEU A 218 10.56 15.22 7.94
CA LEU A 218 10.31 14.08 8.81
C LEU A 218 11.55 13.21 9.03
N ILE A 219 12.39 13.02 8.00
CA ILE A 219 13.66 12.29 8.11
C ILE A 219 14.61 12.99 9.09
N GLU A 220 14.72 14.31 8.97
CA GLU A 220 15.65 15.15 9.76
C GLU A 220 15.13 15.46 11.18
N ALA A 221 13.82 15.28 11.42
CA ALA A 221 13.23 15.57 12.72
C ALA A 221 13.83 14.66 13.82
N PRO A 222 14.20 15.23 14.98
CA PRO A 222 14.71 14.45 16.10
C PRO A 222 13.63 13.52 16.65
N GLY A 223 14.03 12.33 17.09
CA GLY A 223 13.10 11.35 17.63
C GLY A 223 13.76 10.00 17.92
N PRO A 224 12.99 9.05 18.50
CA PRO A 224 13.49 7.71 18.75
C PRO A 224 13.81 6.99 17.43
N ARG A 225 14.86 6.19 17.43
CA ARG A 225 15.25 5.29 16.34
C ARG A 225 15.17 3.82 16.78
N PRO A 226 15.02 2.86 15.84
CA PRO A 226 14.63 3.06 14.44
C PRO A 226 13.24 3.71 14.29
N ARG A 227 13.07 4.50 13.23
CA ARG A 227 11.81 5.16 12.87
C ARG A 227 11.22 4.56 11.60
N PHE A 228 9.91 4.45 11.55
CA PHE A 228 9.16 3.88 10.43
C PHE A 228 8.18 4.92 9.89
N ILE A 229 8.38 5.41 8.67
CA ILE A 229 7.58 6.47 8.04
C ILE A 229 6.89 5.93 6.79
N GLY A 230 5.56 5.74 6.87
CA GLY A 230 4.73 5.37 5.72
C GLY A 230 4.31 6.58 4.89
N LEU A 231 4.34 6.45 3.56
CA LEU A 231 4.14 7.55 2.61
C LEU A 231 3.17 7.09 1.52
N HIS A 232 1.98 7.69 1.44
CA HIS A 232 0.92 7.31 0.51
C HIS A 232 0.64 8.41 -0.52
N LEU A 233 1.38 8.40 -1.61
CA LEU A 233 1.48 9.48 -2.57
C LEU A 233 0.26 9.56 -3.48
N PHE A 234 -0.33 10.75 -3.63
CA PHE A 234 -1.39 10.94 -4.61
C PHE A 234 -0.87 10.70 -6.02
N ALA A 235 -1.40 9.68 -6.70
CA ALA A 235 -0.92 9.20 -7.99
C ALA A 235 -0.85 10.28 -9.08
N TYR A 236 -1.73 11.29 -9.00
CA TYR A 236 -1.82 12.40 -9.95
C TYR A 236 -0.89 13.58 -9.62
N ARG A 237 -0.09 13.49 -8.55
CA ARG A 237 0.71 14.61 -8.01
C ARG A 237 2.18 14.28 -7.87
N THR A 238 2.52 13.05 -7.50
CA THR A 238 3.90 12.64 -7.24
C THR A 238 4.19 11.35 -7.98
N THR A 239 5.15 11.40 -8.89
CA THR A 239 5.51 10.28 -9.76
C THR A 239 6.63 9.44 -9.16
N LEU A 240 6.82 8.23 -9.69
CA LEU A 240 7.99 7.40 -9.38
C LEU A 240 9.30 8.15 -9.66
N ALA A 241 9.35 8.93 -10.74
CA ALA A 241 10.54 9.69 -11.11
C ALA A 241 10.87 10.80 -10.10
N ASP A 242 9.86 11.42 -9.48
CA ASP A 242 10.07 12.37 -8.39
C ASP A 242 10.69 11.68 -7.17
N VAL A 243 10.19 10.49 -6.83
CA VAL A 243 10.69 9.70 -5.70
C VAL A 243 12.10 9.18 -5.96
N ALA A 244 12.41 8.74 -7.18
CA ALA A 244 13.75 8.30 -7.54
C ALA A 244 14.79 9.43 -7.39
N ARG A 245 14.48 10.63 -7.91
CA ARG A 245 15.34 11.82 -7.71
C ARG A 245 15.49 12.19 -6.24
N PHE A 246 14.40 12.09 -5.47
CA PHE A 246 14.45 12.34 -4.03
C PHE A 246 15.35 11.33 -3.31
N ALA A 247 15.22 10.04 -3.63
CA ALA A 247 16.04 8.98 -3.06
C ALA A 247 17.54 9.22 -3.30
N GLU A 248 17.91 9.62 -4.51
CA GLU A 248 19.31 9.92 -4.87
C GLU A 248 19.89 11.12 -4.11
N SER A 249 19.05 12.02 -3.63
CA SER A 249 19.48 13.19 -2.85
C SER A 249 19.67 12.90 -1.36
N ILE A 250 19.34 11.70 -0.89
CA ILE A 250 19.56 11.27 0.50
C ILE A 250 20.99 10.75 0.62
N GLN A 251 21.78 11.37 1.50
CA GLN A 251 23.19 11.01 1.74
C GLN A 251 23.41 10.28 3.07
N ASP A 252 22.41 10.26 3.96
CA ASP A 252 22.48 9.59 5.26
C ASP A 252 22.37 8.06 5.07
N GLU A 253 23.41 7.33 5.46
CA GLU A 253 23.49 5.86 5.34
C GLU A 253 22.48 5.12 6.21
N HIS A 254 21.92 5.80 7.23
CA HIS A 254 20.88 5.25 8.10
C HIS A 254 19.47 5.49 7.55
N VAL A 255 19.30 6.11 6.39
CA VAL A 255 17.98 6.27 5.76
C VAL A 255 17.75 5.18 4.74
N HIS A 256 16.75 4.34 4.99
CA HIS A 256 16.47 3.14 4.22
C HIS A 256 15.12 3.25 3.50
N ILE A 257 15.12 3.27 2.17
CA ILE A 257 13.89 3.21 1.38
C ILE A 257 13.60 1.75 1.02
N VAL A 258 12.53 1.20 1.59
CA VAL A 258 12.20 -0.24 1.52
C VAL A 258 10.76 -0.47 1.05
N ARG A 259 10.50 -1.66 0.52
CA ARG A 259 9.15 -2.13 0.20
C ARG A 259 8.28 -2.22 1.45
N ALA A 260 6.95 -2.15 1.27
CA ALA A 260 6.00 -2.19 2.37
C ALA A 260 6.09 -3.49 3.19
N ASP A 261 6.32 -4.63 2.55
CA ASP A 261 6.45 -5.93 3.21
C ASP A 261 7.70 -5.98 4.11
N THR A 262 8.85 -5.54 3.61
CA THR A 262 10.10 -5.40 4.39
C THR A 262 9.93 -4.36 5.50
N PHE A 263 9.30 -3.21 5.21
CA PHE A 263 9.01 -2.16 6.18
C PHE A 263 8.21 -2.69 7.38
N LEU A 264 7.10 -3.39 7.11
CA LEU A 264 6.23 -3.96 8.14
C LEU A 264 6.93 -5.12 8.88
N ALA A 265 7.73 -5.94 8.19
CA ALA A 265 8.52 -7.00 8.82
C ALA A 265 9.55 -6.44 9.82
N LEU A 266 10.30 -5.39 9.44
CA LEU A 266 11.26 -4.73 10.31
C LEU A 266 10.59 -4.04 11.50
N ALA A 267 9.43 -3.39 11.28
CA ALA A 267 8.66 -2.80 12.37
C ALA A 267 8.17 -3.86 13.36
N LYS A 268 7.76 -5.04 12.87
CA LYS A 268 7.40 -6.19 13.71
C LYS A 268 8.59 -6.71 14.50
N GLN A 269 9.76 -6.86 13.86
CA GLN A 269 10.98 -7.29 14.52
C GLN A 269 11.33 -6.35 15.68
N TYR A 270 11.42 -5.04 15.41
CA TYR A 270 11.72 -4.03 16.41
C TYR A 270 10.78 -4.05 17.63
N ARG A 271 9.48 -4.30 17.38
CA ARG A 271 8.46 -4.35 18.44
C ARG A 271 8.49 -5.64 19.25
N ARG A 272 9.03 -6.73 18.71
CA ARG A 272 9.18 -8.02 19.42
C ARG A 272 10.41 -8.05 20.32
N GLU A 273 11.44 -7.28 19.97
CA GLU A 273 12.69 -7.19 20.74
C GLU A 273 12.59 -6.26 21.96
N ARG A 274 11.41 -5.66 22.22
CA ARG A 274 11.13 -4.74 23.33
C ARG A 274 9.93 -5.18 24.14
#